data_AF-A0A2N5DXY3-F1
#
_entry.id   AF-A0A2N5DXY3-F1
#
_cell.length_a   1.000
_cell.length_b   1.000
_cell.length_c   1.000
_cell.angle_alpha   90.00
_cell.angle_beta   90.00
_cell.angle_gamma   90.00
#
_symmetry.space_group_name_H-M   'P 1'
#
loop_
_entity.id
_entity.type
_entity.pdbx_description
1 polymer ?
#
loop_
_entity_poly.entity_id
_entity_poly.type
_entity_poly.pdbx_seq_one_letter_code
_entity_poly.pdbx_strand_id
1 'polypeptide(L)'
;MGKVVFDFNQIPDLPRFYGEFAREFALGDGFGANLDALWDVVTGRLGLPVEIEFVNLNARKKRRFGALVLLFEEAEEELEGGLRFNIRQ
;
A
#
# COMPACT_ATOMS: atom_id res chain seq x y z
N MET A 1 1.09 -7.57 -15.43
CA MET A 1 0.87 -6.51 -14.42
C MET A 1 -0.07 -7.07 -13.38
N GLY A 2 0.42 -7.30 -12.16
CA GLY A 2 -0.42 -7.78 -11.06
C GLY A 2 -1.30 -6.64 -10.54
N LYS A 3 -2.47 -6.95 -10.00
CA LYS A 3 -3.36 -5.97 -9.36
C LYS A 3 -3.69 -6.42 -7.96
N VAL A 4 -3.49 -5.52 -7.00
CA VAL A 4 -3.76 -5.72 -5.59
C VAL A 4 -4.75 -4.66 -5.12
N VAL A 5 -5.76 -5.09 -4.36
CA VAL A 5 -6.83 -4.22 -3.87
C VAL A 5 -6.90 -4.28 -2.35
N PHE A 6 -6.77 -3.13 -1.70
CA PHE A 6 -6.97 -2.97 -0.26
C PHE A 6 -8.35 -2.36 0.01
N ASP A 7 -9.26 -3.17 0.54
CA ASP A 7 -10.60 -2.73 0.92
C ASP A 7 -10.60 -2.13 2.34
N PHE A 8 -10.72 -0.81 2.40
CA PHE A 8 -10.70 -0.11 3.67
C PHE A 8 -11.92 -0.39 4.55
N ASN A 9 -12.98 -1.02 4.05
CA ASN A 9 -14.03 -1.57 4.92
C ASN A 9 -13.52 -2.68 5.85
N GLN A 10 -12.49 -3.41 5.44
CA GLN A 10 -11.84 -4.47 6.24
C GLN A 10 -10.59 -3.99 6.98
N ILE A 11 -10.16 -2.75 6.74
CA ILE A 11 -8.93 -2.16 7.31
C ILE A 11 -9.31 -0.99 8.25
N PRO A 12 -9.54 -1.25 9.55
CA PRO A 12 -9.91 -0.22 10.51
C PRO A 12 -8.73 0.66 10.96
N ASP A 13 -7.50 0.13 10.90
CA ASP A 13 -6.28 0.75 11.41
C ASP A 13 -5.00 0.33 10.65
N LEU A 14 -3.88 0.97 11.02
CA LEU A 14 -2.56 0.73 10.40
C LEU A 14 -2.03 -0.68 10.63
N PRO A 15 -2.08 -1.27 11.85
CA PRO A 15 -1.65 -2.66 12.05
C PRO A 15 -2.39 -3.64 11.14
N ARG A 16 -3.70 -3.45 10.94
CA ARG A 16 -4.44 -4.29 9.98
C ARG A 16 -3.94 -4.11 8.56
N PHE A 17 -3.68 -2.88 8.12
CA PHE A 17 -3.13 -2.61 6.79
C PHE A 17 -1.80 -3.34 6.58
N TYR A 18 -0.85 -3.18 7.49
CA TYR A 18 0.47 -3.82 7.38
C TYR A 18 0.37 -5.35 7.35
N GLY A 19 -0.52 -5.94 8.16
CA GLY A 19 -0.75 -7.38 8.14
C GLY A 19 -1.34 -7.88 6.82
N GLU A 20 -2.30 -7.16 6.24
CA GLU A 20 -2.84 -7.51 4.92
C GLU A 20 -1.81 -7.33 3.81
N PHE A 21 -1.05 -6.24 3.83
CA PHE A 21 0.01 -5.97 2.85
C PHE A 21 1.08 -7.07 2.90
N ALA A 22 1.55 -7.42 4.10
CA ALA A 22 2.51 -8.50 4.28
C ALA A 22 1.99 -9.83 3.75
N ARG A 23 0.73 -10.17 4.03
CA ARG A 23 0.12 -11.41 3.52
C ARG A 23 0.02 -11.41 1.99
N GLU A 24 -0.45 -10.32 1.40
CA GLU A 24 -0.69 -10.20 -0.04
C GLU A 24 0.60 -10.32 -0.86
N PHE A 25 1.69 -9.71 -0.35
CA PHE A 25 3.00 -9.77 -0.98
C PHE A 25 3.91 -10.86 -0.42
N ALA A 26 3.36 -11.80 0.36
CA ALA A 26 4.08 -12.91 0.99
C ALA A 26 5.37 -12.48 1.74
N LEU A 27 5.31 -11.36 2.45
CA LEU A 27 6.41 -10.83 3.24
C LEU A 27 6.56 -11.66 4.52
N GLY A 28 7.78 -12.08 4.82
CA GLY A 28 8.10 -12.81 6.05
C GLY A 28 8.11 -11.92 7.30
N ASP A 29 8.39 -12.54 8.44
CA ASP A 29 8.35 -11.91 9.78
C ASP A 29 9.24 -10.67 9.95
N GLY A 30 10.18 -10.44 9.03
CA GLY A 30 11.08 -9.28 9.01
C GLY A 30 10.52 -8.00 8.34
N PHE A 31 9.23 -7.93 8.01
CA PHE A 31 8.65 -6.76 7.32
C PHE A 31 8.70 -5.45 8.14
N GLY A 32 8.79 -5.50 9.48
CA GLY A 32 8.91 -4.31 10.34
C GLY A 32 7.60 -3.52 10.57
N ALA A 33 6.62 -3.57 9.65
CA ALA A 33 5.26 -3.03 9.80
C ALA A 33 5.21 -1.55 10.21
N ASN A 34 5.99 -0.71 9.52
CA ASN A 34 5.99 0.76 9.65
C ASN A 34 6.17 1.41 8.26
N LEU A 35 6.16 2.76 8.19
CA LEU A 35 6.25 3.48 6.91
C LEU A 35 7.60 3.28 6.21
N ASP A 36 8.71 3.36 6.95
CA ASP A 36 10.06 3.21 6.36
C ASP A 36 10.23 1.81 5.75
N ALA A 37 9.80 0.77 6.48
CA ALA A 37 9.90 -0.59 5.99
C ALA A 37 8.91 -0.87 4.84
N LEU A 38 7.75 -0.22 4.83
CA LEU A 38 6.82 -0.26 3.69
C LEU A 38 7.45 0.38 2.46
N TRP A 39 8.06 1.56 2.60
CA TRP A 39 8.78 2.23 1.52
C TRP A 39 9.84 1.31 0.91
N ASP A 40 10.71 0.72 1.74
CA ASP A 40 11.77 -0.21 1.30
C ASP A 40 11.22 -1.43 0.53
N VAL A 41 10.02 -1.92 0.90
CA VAL A 41 9.38 -3.00 0.12
C VAL A 41 8.87 -2.48 -1.21
N VAL A 42 8.10 -1.39 -1.17
CA VAL A 42 7.37 -0.87 -2.33
C VAL A 42 8.33 -0.49 -3.46
N THR A 43 9.44 0.18 -3.13
CA THR A 43 10.41 0.68 -4.12
C THR A 43 11.50 -0.33 -4.49
N GLY A 44 11.76 -1.33 -3.64
CA GLY A 44 12.91 -2.22 -3.83
C GLY A 44 12.60 -3.71 -3.99
N ARG A 45 11.43 -4.18 -3.55
CA ARG A 45 11.15 -5.62 -3.38
C ARG A 45 9.86 -6.12 -4.01
N LEU A 46 8.97 -5.23 -4.43
CA LEU A 46 7.75 -5.64 -5.11
C LEU A 46 8.03 -6.23 -6.50
N GLY A 47 7.24 -7.24 -6.87
CA GLY A 47 7.22 -7.75 -8.24
C GLY A 47 6.55 -6.74 -9.18
N LEU A 48 7.35 -5.96 -9.91
CA LEU A 48 6.86 -5.00 -10.89
C LEU A 48 6.60 -5.66 -12.26
N PRO A 49 5.67 -5.14 -13.09
CA PRO A 49 4.78 -4.03 -12.79
C PRO A 49 3.57 -4.43 -11.95
N VAL A 50 3.14 -3.53 -11.06
CA VAL A 50 2.00 -3.76 -10.15
C VAL A 50 1.08 -2.54 -10.09
N GLU A 51 -0.22 -2.79 -9.98
CA GLU A 51 -1.24 -1.80 -9.67
C GLU A 51 -1.77 -2.04 -8.25
N ILE A 52 -1.74 -1.00 -7.41
CA ILE A 52 -2.29 -1.02 -6.04
C ILE A 52 -3.49 -0.08 -5.99
N GLU A 53 -4.62 -0.61 -5.55
CA GLU A 53 -5.85 0.17 -5.39
C GLU A 53 -6.32 0.23 -3.94
N PHE A 54 -6.59 1.43 -3.46
CA PHE A 54 -7.31 1.65 -2.21
C PHE A 54 -8.79 1.89 -2.51
N VAL A 55 -9.66 1.00 -2.04
CA VAL A 55 -11.11 1.11 -2.23
C VAL A 55 -11.84 1.36 -0.91
N ASN A 56 -13.01 1.98 -0.96
CA ASN A 56 -13.81 2.33 0.22
C ASN A 56 -13.08 3.24 1.24
N LEU A 57 -12.11 4.03 0.78
CA LEU A 57 -11.35 4.97 1.60
C LEU A 57 -12.12 6.29 1.80
N ASN A 58 -13.12 6.27 2.68
CA ASN A 58 -13.92 7.46 2.98
C ASN A 58 -13.08 8.60 3.60
N ALA A 59 -13.63 9.83 3.65
CA ALA A 59 -12.91 11.02 4.11
C ALA A 59 -12.30 10.89 5.52
N ARG A 60 -12.96 10.16 6.44
CA ARG A 60 -12.43 9.92 7.80
C ARG A 60 -11.21 9.01 7.74
N LYS A 61 -11.27 7.92 6.98
CA LYS A 61 -10.16 6.98 6.79
C LYS A 61 -9.02 7.62 6.00
N LYS A 62 -9.31 8.42 4.97
CA LYS A 62 -8.29 9.15 4.20
C LYS A 62 -7.42 10.04 5.10
N ARG A 63 -8.00 10.72 6.10
CA ARG A 63 -7.21 11.46 7.10
C ARG A 63 -6.35 10.57 7.99
N ARG A 64 -6.87 9.42 8.42
CA ARG A 64 -6.13 8.47 9.28
C ARG A 64 -4.97 7.79 8.54
N PHE A 65 -5.18 7.46 7.28
CA PHE A 65 -4.24 6.73 6.43
C PHE A 65 -3.49 7.65 5.46
N GLY A 66 -3.48 8.97 5.70
CA GLY A 66 -2.90 9.95 4.80
C GLY A 66 -1.43 9.69 4.49
N ALA A 67 -0.66 9.21 5.48
CA ALA A 67 0.73 8.85 5.27
C ALA A 67 0.92 7.63 4.35
N LEU A 68 -0.01 6.67 4.35
CA LEU A 68 0.04 5.57 3.38
C LEU A 68 -0.28 6.05 1.98
N VAL A 69 -1.30 6.91 1.84
CA VAL A 69 -1.67 7.51 0.56
C VAL A 69 -0.48 8.25 -0.04
N LEU A 70 0.14 9.14 0.74
CA LEU A 70 1.32 9.88 0.30
C LEU A 70 2.47 8.94 -0.10
N LEU A 71 2.74 7.91 0.70
CA LEU A 71 3.81 6.94 0.41
C LEU A 71 3.61 6.24 -0.94
N PHE A 72 2.38 5.82 -1.26
CA PHE A 72 2.12 5.16 -2.56
C PHE A 72 2.08 6.14 -3.74
N GLU A 73 1.67 7.39 -3.52
CA GLU A 73 1.79 8.47 -4.52
C GLU A 73 3.28 8.74 -4.84
N GLU A 74 4.12 8.91 -3.82
CA GLU A 74 5.57 9.12 -3.97
C GLU A 74 6.26 7.90 -4.61
N ALA A 75 5.84 6.68 -4.28
CA ALA A 75 6.39 5.47 -4.88
C ALA A 75 5.98 5.28 -6.36
N GLU A 76 4.78 5.71 -6.76
CA GLU A 76 4.38 5.72 -8.17
C GLU A 76 5.28 6.65 -8.99
N GLU A 77 5.62 7.83 -8.43
CA GLU A 77 6.55 8.78 -9.03
C GLU A 77 7.98 8.19 -9.13
N GLU A 78 8.52 7.67 -8.03
CA GLU A 78 9.88 7.10 -7.96
C GLU A 78 10.08 5.91 -8.93
N LEU A 79 9.04 5.09 -9.13
CA LEU A 79 9.14 3.88 -9.94
C LEU A 79 8.80 4.09 -11.41
N GLU A 80 8.60 5.35 -11.85
CA GLU A 80 8.39 5.76 -13.24
C GLU A 80 7.39 4.88 -14.02
N GLY A 81 6.27 4.50 -13.36
CA GLY A 81 5.21 3.68 -13.94
C GLY A 81 5.37 2.15 -13.77
N GLY A 82 6.41 1.70 -13.07
CA GLY A 82 6.53 0.32 -12.60
C GLY A 82 5.47 -0.03 -11.55
N LEU A 83 5.13 0.94 -10.69
CA LEU A 83 3.96 0.88 -9.80
C LEU A 83 2.89 1.85 -10.33
N ARG A 84 1.62 1.46 -10.22
CA ARG A 84 0.47 2.36 -10.39
C ARG A 84 -0.37 2.41 -9.13
N PHE A 85 -0.69 3.60 -8.64
CA PHE A 85 -1.50 3.78 -7.44
C PHE A 85 -2.82 4.47 -7.76
N ASN A 86 -3.93 3.91 -7.26
CA ASN A 86 -5.25 4.51 -7.46
C ASN A 86 -6.09 4.45 -6.18
N ILE A 87 -6.94 5.46 -6.00
CA ILE A 87 -7.97 5.47 -4.96
C ILE A 87 -9.33 5.46 -5.64
N ARG A 88 -10.16 4.45 -5.36
CA ARG A 88 -11.55 4.38 -5.84
C ARG A 88 -12.53 4.51 -4.67
N GLN A 89 -13.62 5.22 -4.91
CA GLN A 89 -14.71 5.34 -3.95
C GLN A 89 -15.66 4.15 -4.03
#